data_AF-A0A6I2J2H6-F1
#
_entry.id   AF-A0A6I2J2H6-F1
#
_cell.length_a   1.000
_cell.length_b   1.000
_cell.length_c   1.000
_cell.angle_alpha   90.00
_cell.angle_beta   90.00
_cell.angle_gamma   90.00
#
_symmetry.space_group_name_H-M   'P 1'
#
loop_
_entity.id
_entity.type
_entity.pdbx_description
1 polymer ?
#
loop_
_entity_poly.entity_id
_entity_poly.type
_entity_poly.pdbx_seq_one_letter_code
_entity_poly.pdbx_strand_id
1 'polypeptide(L)'
;MKTAEAAKGHWAVIFEHYGLPPVTGKNHFKGECPSCGGRGKYRCDDHEGNGTWICTCGSGDGMALLLKTQGKPFGVLCREIDHLLGNDYQHRVVPINTTASSLRQRVISKFSKLSELRGTSAANYLFNRGVTRLPSDAVRFCDKERHNGRIYQSIFSLATDNKGELCYLHRTYLDGDKKASDMGDGQKRLRSLQEQTYLDHAQSIAVRMFPVASTLGIAEGVETALSAHQLYHVNTWATLNSGFMKKFRAPAGVKHLIIFADMDKHSATGHAAAFECAHANLLAKNDIEKVTIRWPDNGDFNDLLIHGDQVREMSYMKKVAA
;
A
#
# COMPACT_ATOMS: atom_id res chain seq x y z
N MET A 1 -35.12 5.43 3.76
CA MET A 1 -34.94 4.60 4.99
C MET A 1 -33.86 3.54 4.76
N LYS A 2 -33.27 2.90 5.77
CA LYS A 2 -32.26 1.83 5.50
C LYS A 2 -32.86 0.77 4.57
N THR A 3 -32.10 0.29 3.59
CA THR A 3 -32.56 -0.68 2.58
C THR A 3 -33.20 -1.92 3.20
N ALA A 4 -32.62 -2.47 4.27
CA ALA A 4 -33.16 -3.63 4.98
C ALA A 4 -34.55 -3.36 5.60
N GLU A 5 -34.81 -2.14 6.04
CA GLU A 5 -36.14 -1.75 6.54
C GLU A 5 -37.11 -1.48 5.40
N ALA A 6 -36.64 -0.86 4.30
CA ALA A 6 -37.46 -0.65 3.10
C ALA A 6 -37.91 -1.97 2.47
N ALA A 7 -37.05 -2.99 2.52
CA ALA A 7 -37.32 -4.31 1.98
C ALA A 7 -38.39 -5.09 2.78
N LYS A 8 -38.65 -4.71 4.04
CA LYS A 8 -39.59 -5.44 4.87
C LYS A 8 -41.00 -5.43 4.28
N GLY A 9 -41.59 -6.61 4.13
CA GLY A 9 -42.91 -6.78 3.50
C GLY A 9 -42.92 -6.66 1.96
N HIS A 10 -41.76 -6.43 1.32
CA HIS A 10 -41.63 -6.32 -0.14
C HIS A 10 -40.85 -7.48 -0.78
N TRP A 11 -40.54 -8.54 -0.02
CA TRP A 11 -39.70 -9.64 -0.49
C TRP A 11 -40.26 -10.44 -1.65
N ALA A 12 -41.58 -10.51 -1.82
CA ALA A 12 -42.17 -11.15 -3.00
C ALA A 12 -41.73 -10.45 -4.31
N VAL A 13 -41.80 -9.11 -4.34
CA VAL A 13 -41.40 -8.28 -5.49
C VAL A 13 -39.89 -8.33 -5.70
N ILE A 14 -39.13 -8.29 -4.61
CA ILE A 14 -37.66 -8.38 -4.67
C ILE A 14 -37.24 -9.74 -5.25
N PHE A 15 -37.79 -10.85 -4.74
CA PHE A 15 -37.41 -12.18 -5.24
C PHE A 15 -37.80 -12.39 -6.70
N GLU A 16 -38.96 -11.88 -7.13
CA GLU A 16 -39.35 -11.90 -8.53
C GLU A 16 -38.33 -11.18 -9.42
N HIS A 17 -37.88 -9.98 -9.01
CA HIS A 17 -36.88 -9.21 -9.76
C HIS A 17 -35.56 -9.96 -9.96
N TYR A 18 -35.12 -10.73 -8.96
CA TYR A 18 -33.88 -11.51 -9.02
C TYR A 18 -34.07 -12.96 -9.51
N GLY A 19 -35.27 -13.32 -9.98
CA GLY A 19 -35.58 -14.67 -10.47
C GLY A 19 -35.50 -15.74 -9.37
N LEU A 20 -35.73 -15.37 -8.12
CA LEU A 20 -35.75 -16.26 -6.96
C LEU A 20 -37.15 -16.83 -6.71
N PRO A 21 -37.24 -17.98 -6.00
CA PRO A 21 -38.53 -18.53 -5.61
C PRO A 21 -39.39 -17.53 -4.81
N PRO A 22 -40.72 -17.54 -4.99
CA PRO A 22 -41.62 -16.65 -4.28
C PRO A 22 -41.67 -16.95 -2.77
N VAL A 23 -42.25 -16.03 -2.00
CA VAL A 23 -42.60 -16.28 -0.60
C VAL A 23 -43.64 -17.41 -0.54
N THR A 24 -43.32 -18.49 0.17
CA THR A 24 -44.13 -19.72 0.21
C THR A 24 -44.87 -19.93 1.54
N GLY A 25 -44.61 -19.09 2.54
CA GLY A 25 -45.14 -19.24 3.89
C GLY A 25 -44.69 -20.55 4.52
N LYS A 26 -45.64 -21.31 5.08
CA LYS A 26 -45.37 -22.61 5.71
C LYS A 26 -45.09 -23.74 4.72
N ASN A 27 -45.32 -23.53 3.42
CA ASN A 27 -45.21 -24.57 2.41
C ASN A 27 -43.80 -24.63 1.82
N HIS A 28 -43.34 -25.83 1.47
CA HIS A 28 -42.10 -26.00 0.72
C HIS A 28 -42.30 -25.60 -0.75
N PHE A 29 -41.30 -24.92 -1.30
CA PHE A 29 -41.24 -24.61 -2.72
C PHE A 29 -41.08 -25.90 -3.53
N LYS A 30 -41.89 -26.05 -4.58
CA LYS A 30 -41.89 -27.25 -5.45
C LYS A 30 -40.64 -27.36 -6.31
N GLY A 31 -39.98 -26.25 -6.60
CA GLY A 31 -38.75 -26.20 -7.38
C GLY A 31 -37.49 -26.48 -6.59
N GLU A 32 -36.36 -26.13 -7.18
CA GLU A 32 -35.03 -26.29 -6.61
C GLU A 32 -34.68 -25.12 -5.68
N CYS A 33 -33.94 -25.41 -4.60
CA CYS A 33 -33.38 -24.38 -3.75
C CYS A 33 -32.38 -23.54 -4.56
N PRO A 34 -32.50 -22.20 -4.58
CA PRO A 34 -31.63 -21.35 -5.40
C PRO A 34 -30.18 -21.34 -4.91
N SER A 35 -29.93 -21.79 -3.67
CA SER A 35 -28.58 -21.86 -3.11
C SER A 35 -27.89 -23.21 -3.29
N CYS A 36 -28.62 -24.33 -3.29
CA CYS A 36 -28.00 -25.67 -3.27
C CYS A 36 -28.57 -26.66 -4.29
N GLY A 37 -29.60 -26.26 -5.05
CA GLY A 37 -30.28 -27.12 -6.04
C GLY A 37 -31.22 -28.18 -5.46
N GLY A 38 -31.31 -28.33 -4.13
CA GLY A 38 -32.17 -29.35 -3.51
C GLY A 38 -33.67 -29.10 -3.72
N ARG A 39 -34.42 -30.13 -4.16
CA ARG A 39 -35.88 -30.05 -4.39
C ARG A 39 -36.70 -30.31 -3.13
N GLY A 40 -37.77 -29.53 -2.94
CA GLY A 40 -38.77 -29.76 -1.88
C GLY A 40 -38.28 -29.55 -0.45
N LYS A 41 -37.13 -28.89 -0.25
CA LYS A 41 -36.55 -28.59 1.07
C LYS A 41 -36.49 -27.10 1.41
N TYR A 42 -36.60 -26.24 0.40
CA TYR A 42 -36.59 -24.79 0.57
C TYR A 42 -38.01 -24.28 0.85
N ARG A 43 -38.14 -23.36 1.80
CA ARG A 43 -39.33 -22.51 1.96
C ARG A 43 -38.89 -21.10 2.32
N CYS A 44 -39.68 -20.10 1.93
CA CYS A 44 -39.56 -18.73 2.42
C CYS A 44 -40.81 -18.40 3.23
N ASP A 45 -40.64 -18.28 4.54
CA ASP A 45 -41.74 -18.03 5.48
C ASP A 45 -41.95 -16.56 5.80
N ASP A 46 -41.06 -15.67 5.34
CA ASP A 46 -41.19 -14.21 5.46
C ASP A 46 -41.53 -13.74 6.88
N HIS A 47 -40.89 -14.35 7.87
CA HIS A 47 -41.09 -14.07 9.28
C HIS A 47 -40.80 -12.59 9.57
N GLU A 48 -41.78 -11.91 10.16
CA GLU A 48 -41.76 -10.46 10.42
C GLU A 48 -41.49 -9.60 9.17
N GLY A 49 -41.82 -10.12 7.98
CA GLY A 49 -41.58 -9.43 6.72
C GLY A 49 -40.12 -9.38 6.29
N ASN A 50 -39.23 -10.21 6.85
CA ASN A 50 -37.78 -10.18 6.55
C ASN A 50 -37.35 -11.09 5.39
N GLY A 51 -38.27 -11.72 4.69
CA GLY A 51 -37.98 -12.63 3.58
C GLY A 51 -37.24 -13.87 4.07
N THR A 52 -37.47 -14.26 5.33
CA THR A 52 -36.76 -15.38 5.93
C THR A 52 -37.00 -16.66 5.14
N TRP A 53 -35.95 -17.46 5.05
CA TRP A 53 -35.97 -18.70 4.32
C TRP A 53 -35.24 -19.78 5.08
N ILE A 54 -35.69 -21.01 4.84
CA ILE A 54 -35.18 -22.21 5.51
C ILE A 54 -35.02 -23.30 4.46
N CYS A 55 -33.86 -23.92 4.47
CA CYS A 55 -33.53 -25.11 3.68
C CYS A 55 -32.63 -26.03 4.51
N THR A 56 -32.43 -27.26 4.06
CA THR A 56 -31.44 -28.17 4.64
C THR A 56 -29.99 -27.65 4.50
N CYS A 57 -29.73 -26.77 3.52
CA CYS A 57 -28.42 -26.14 3.34
C CYS A 57 -28.21 -24.89 4.21
N GLY A 58 -29.16 -24.54 5.09
CA GLY A 58 -29.08 -23.40 5.98
C GLY A 58 -30.37 -22.56 5.99
N SER A 59 -30.31 -21.43 6.70
CA SER A 59 -31.39 -20.46 6.82
C SER A 59 -30.83 -19.04 6.87
N GLY A 60 -31.69 -18.05 6.64
CA GLY A 60 -31.32 -16.64 6.70
C GLY A 60 -32.49 -15.73 6.34
N ASP A 61 -32.23 -14.42 6.26
CA ASP A 61 -33.18 -13.44 5.73
C ASP A 61 -33.07 -13.31 4.20
N GLY A 62 -33.97 -12.53 3.60
CA GLY A 62 -33.99 -12.35 2.15
C GLY A 62 -32.73 -11.69 1.61
N MET A 63 -32.05 -10.89 2.42
CA MET A 63 -30.81 -10.23 2.02
C MET A 63 -29.64 -11.22 1.96
N ALA A 64 -29.54 -12.10 2.95
CA ALA A 64 -28.59 -13.20 2.96
C ALA A 64 -28.80 -14.14 1.76
N LEU A 65 -30.05 -14.37 1.35
CA LEU A 65 -30.34 -15.20 0.18
C LEU A 65 -29.80 -14.58 -1.12
N LEU A 66 -30.03 -13.28 -1.32
CA LEU A 66 -29.53 -12.55 -2.49
C LEU A 66 -28.00 -12.51 -2.53
N LEU A 67 -27.35 -12.25 -1.40
CA LEU A 67 -25.88 -12.30 -1.32
C LEU A 67 -25.33 -13.66 -1.74
N LYS A 68 -26.00 -14.74 -1.35
CA LYS A 68 -25.57 -16.12 -1.62
C LYS A 68 -25.80 -16.54 -3.07
N THR A 69 -26.79 -15.96 -3.75
CA THR A 69 -27.27 -16.43 -5.06
C THR A 69 -26.86 -15.53 -6.22
N GLN A 70 -26.67 -14.23 -5.99
CA GLN A 70 -26.49 -13.25 -7.07
C GLN A 70 -25.03 -12.96 -7.43
N GLY A 71 -24.06 -13.34 -6.57
CA GLY A 71 -22.64 -13.04 -6.81
C GLY A 71 -22.28 -11.55 -6.82
N LYS A 72 -23.19 -10.69 -6.37
CA LYS A 72 -23.02 -9.22 -6.33
C LYS A 72 -22.58 -8.76 -4.93
N PRO A 73 -21.73 -7.72 -4.83
CA PRO A 73 -21.43 -7.10 -3.54
C PRO A 73 -22.67 -6.51 -2.86
N PHE A 74 -22.72 -6.55 -1.52
CA PHE A 74 -23.85 -6.06 -0.71
C PHE A 74 -24.35 -4.66 -1.12
N GLY A 75 -23.45 -3.70 -1.30
CA GLY A 75 -23.83 -2.33 -1.68
C GLY A 75 -24.38 -2.18 -3.10
N VAL A 76 -24.14 -3.15 -3.99
CA VAL A 76 -24.81 -3.18 -5.32
C VAL A 76 -26.25 -3.64 -5.14
N LEU A 77 -26.47 -4.73 -4.40
CA LEU A 77 -27.80 -5.26 -4.12
C LEU A 77 -28.68 -4.26 -3.37
N CYS A 78 -28.14 -3.55 -2.37
CA CYS A 78 -28.89 -2.52 -1.68
C CYS A 78 -29.35 -1.40 -2.63
N ARG A 79 -28.49 -0.92 -3.53
CA ARG A 79 -28.87 0.12 -4.50
C ARG A 79 -29.93 -0.36 -5.50
N GLU A 80 -29.83 -1.60 -5.96
CA GLU A 80 -30.82 -2.20 -6.86
C GLU A 80 -32.17 -2.37 -6.15
N ILE A 81 -32.19 -2.83 -4.89
CA ILE A 81 -33.42 -2.92 -4.07
C ILE A 81 -34.00 -1.54 -3.81
N ASP A 82 -33.18 -0.56 -3.44
CA ASP A 82 -33.63 0.80 -3.16
C ASP A 82 -34.26 1.42 -4.42
N HIS A 83 -33.66 1.21 -5.59
CA HIS A 83 -34.23 1.65 -6.87
C HIS A 83 -35.56 0.95 -7.19
N LEU A 84 -35.62 -0.37 -7.00
CA LEU A 84 -36.82 -1.17 -7.24
C LEU A 84 -38.00 -0.74 -6.37
N LEU A 85 -37.73 -0.37 -5.12
CA LEU A 85 -38.76 0.04 -4.15
C LEU A 85 -39.04 1.55 -4.14
N GLY A 86 -38.34 2.34 -4.98
CA GLY A 86 -38.42 3.80 -4.94
C GLY A 86 -37.94 4.41 -3.62
N ASN A 87 -37.08 3.69 -2.87
CA ASN A 87 -36.52 4.16 -1.61
C ASN A 87 -35.34 5.10 -1.90
N ASP A 88 -35.51 6.39 -1.63
CA ASP A 88 -34.44 7.39 -1.76
C ASP A 88 -33.52 7.35 -0.53
N TYR A 89 -32.82 6.23 -0.35
CA TYR A 89 -31.79 6.08 0.65
C TYR A 89 -30.42 6.37 0.05
N GLN A 90 -29.91 7.55 0.36
CA GLN A 90 -28.51 7.85 0.10
C GLN A 90 -27.65 7.00 1.02
N HIS A 91 -27.11 5.90 0.48
CA HIS A 91 -25.99 5.20 1.08
C HIS A 91 -24.85 6.20 1.22
N ARG A 92 -24.72 6.83 2.40
CA ARG A 92 -23.47 7.44 2.80
C ARG A 92 -22.44 6.32 2.65
N VAL A 93 -21.48 6.50 1.75
CA VAL A 93 -20.31 5.66 1.67
C VAL A 93 -19.56 5.92 2.98
N VAL A 94 -19.96 5.24 4.04
CA VAL A 94 -19.18 5.18 5.26
C VAL A 94 -17.94 4.39 4.86
N PRO A 95 -16.73 4.98 4.92
CA PRO A 95 -15.52 4.23 4.61
C PRO A 95 -15.55 2.97 5.47
N ILE A 96 -15.44 1.81 4.83
CA ILE A 96 -15.23 0.57 5.57
C ILE A 96 -13.93 0.81 6.36
N ASN A 97 -14.04 0.96 7.68
CA ASN A 97 -12.89 1.09 8.55
C ASN A 97 -12.20 -0.28 8.62
N THR A 98 -11.46 -0.62 7.56
CA THR A 98 -10.61 -1.79 7.57
C THR A 98 -9.51 -1.61 8.62
N THR A 99 -8.94 -2.72 9.08
CA THR A 99 -7.80 -2.70 9.98
C THR A 99 -6.63 -1.92 9.37
N ALA A 100 -6.44 -1.97 8.03
CA ALA A 100 -5.44 -1.17 7.33
C ALA A 100 -5.76 0.33 7.37
N SER A 101 -7.00 0.74 7.10
CA SER A 101 -7.41 2.16 7.13
C SER A 101 -7.22 2.77 8.53
N SER A 102 -7.67 2.08 9.58
CA SER A 102 -7.50 2.54 10.97
C SER A 102 -6.04 2.58 11.40
N LEU A 103 -5.22 1.61 10.97
CA LEU A 103 -3.79 1.60 11.19
C LEU A 103 -3.10 2.78 10.48
N ARG A 104 -3.44 3.03 9.21
CA ARG A 104 -2.91 4.13 8.40
C ARG A 104 -3.19 5.47 9.07
N GLN A 105 -4.44 5.70 9.52
CA GLN A 105 -4.80 6.92 10.25
C GLN A 105 -4.00 7.09 11.55
N ARG A 106 -3.79 6.01 12.29
CA ARG A 106 -2.95 6.04 13.51
C ARG A 106 -1.50 6.39 13.20
N VAL A 107 -0.95 5.85 12.11
CA VAL A 107 0.42 6.15 11.67
C VAL A 107 0.55 7.61 11.24
N ILE A 108 -0.40 8.12 10.45
CA ILE A 108 -0.42 9.54 10.03
C ILE A 108 -0.48 10.46 11.25
N SER A 109 -1.42 10.19 12.18
CA SER A 109 -1.56 10.99 13.40
C SER A 109 -0.36 10.91 14.33
N LYS A 110 0.33 9.76 14.37
CA LYS A 110 1.58 9.63 15.13
C LYS A 110 2.68 10.45 14.46
N PHE A 111 2.87 10.29 13.15
CA PHE A 111 3.93 10.94 12.38
C PHE A 111 3.92 12.46 12.51
N SER A 112 2.73 13.08 12.48
CA SER A 112 2.60 14.54 12.61
C SER A 112 3.05 15.09 13.97
N LYS A 113 3.18 14.23 15.00
CA LYS A 113 3.62 14.59 16.35
C LYS A 113 5.08 14.22 16.62
N LEU A 114 5.74 13.52 15.70
CA LEU A 114 7.12 13.09 15.86
C LEU A 114 8.08 14.23 15.61
N SER A 115 9.21 14.20 16.33
CA SER A 115 10.27 15.20 16.20
C SER A 115 11.05 15.02 14.91
N GLU A 116 11.69 16.08 14.43
CA GLU A 116 12.70 15.98 13.38
C GLU A 116 13.93 15.18 13.86
N LEU A 117 14.80 14.78 12.93
CA LEU A 117 16.00 14.02 13.30
C LEU A 117 17.04 14.89 14.01
N ARG A 118 17.11 16.19 13.71
CA ARG A 118 18.14 17.09 14.24
C ARG A 118 18.13 17.12 15.77
N GLY A 119 19.31 16.95 16.38
CA GLY A 119 19.46 16.96 17.84
C GLY A 119 19.00 15.68 18.54
N THR A 120 18.72 14.61 17.79
CA THR A 120 18.29 13.31 18.34
C THR A 120 19.36 12.24 18.16
N SER A 121 19.19 11.10 18.84
CA SER A 121 20.07 9.94 18.66
C SER A 121 20.05 9.39 17.23
N ALA A 122 18.97 9.59 16.47
CA ALA A 122 18.92 9.22 15.06
C ALA A 122 19.83 10.09 14.18
N ALA A 123 19.97 11.39 14.48
CA ALA A 123 20.96 12.21 13.79
C ALA A 123 22.39 11.77 14.15
N ASN A 124 22.65 11.43 15.42
CA ASN A 124 23.97 10.91 15.82
C ASN A 124 24.29 9.57 15.16
N TYR A 125 23.30 8.67 15.05
CA TYR A 125 23.43 7.43 14.30
C TYR A 125 23.80 7.68 12.83
N LEU A 126 23.07 8.56 12.14
CA LEU A 126 23.38 8.92 10.75
C LEU A 126 24.76 9.59 10.62
N PHE A 127 25.13 10.45 11.58
CA PHE A 127 26.44 11.08 11.65
C PHE A 127 27.57 10.06 11.80
N ASN A 128 27.39 9.06 12.67
CA ASN A 128 28.32 7.94 12.83
C ASN A 128 28.43 7.07 11.56
N ARG A 129 27.44 7.15 10.66
CA ARG A 129 27.43 6.55 9.31
C ARG A 129 27.90 7.53 8.23
N GLY A 130 28.54 8.64 8.59
CA GLY A 130 29.05 9.66 7.67
C GLY A 130 27.99 10.60 7.09
N VAL A 131 26.71 10.40 7.38
CA VAL A 131 25.60 11.20 6.84
C VAL A 131 25.36 12.42 7.72
N THR A 132 25.68 13.60 7.18
CA THR A 132 25.51 14.90 7.84
C THR A 132 24.34 15.70 7.26
N ARG A 133 23.95 15.42 6.02
CA ARG A 133 22.76 16.00 5.38
C ARG A 133 21.53 15.16 5.68
N LEU A 134 20.71 15.65 6.61
CA LEU A 134 19.49 14.99 7.08
C LEU A 134 18.31 15.22 6.10
N PRO A 135 17.35 14.27 6.02
CA PRO A 135 16.14 14.42 5.20
C PRO A 135 15.26 15.59 5.66
N SER A 136 14.62 16.31 4.73
CA SER A 136 13.64 17.35 5.05
C SER A 136 12.24 16.77 5.30
N ASP A 137 11.89 15.74 4.55
CA ASP A 137 10.52 15.24 4.43
C ASP A 137 10.39 13.75 4.74
N ALA A 138 9.15 13.31 5.00
CA ALA A 138 8.74 11.90 5.13
C ALA A 138 9.50 11.03 6.16
N VAL A 139 10.44 11.61 6.91
CA VAL A 139 11.27 10.93 7.90
C VAL A 139 11.25 11.75 9.20
N ARG A 140 10.98 11.07 10.32
CA ARG A 140 10.94 11.66 11.66
C ARG A 140 11.59 10.74 12.67
N PHE A 141 11.92 11.28 13.83
CA PHE A 141 12.43 10.52 14.97
C PHE A 141 11.29 10.09 15.87
N CYS A 142 11.24 8.80 16.19
CA CYS A 142 10.40 8.29 17.27
C CYS A 142 11.27 7.85 18.44
N ASP A 143 11.07 8.50 19.59
CA ASP A 143 11.80 8.23 20.83
C ASP A 143 11.38 6.92 21.50
N LYS A 144 10.13 6.47 21.28
CA LYS A 144 9.53 5.30 21.90
C LYS A 144 8.75 4.44 20.91
N GLU A 145 9.39 3.37 20.45
CA GLU A 145 8.79 2.27 19.70
C GLU A 145 8.86 0.99 20.54
N ARG A 146 7.71 0.40 20.86
CA ARG A 146 7.66 -0.90 21.54
C ARG A 146 7.87 -2.03 20.55
N HIS A 147 8.82 -2.91 20.84
CA HIS A 147 9.08 -4.11 20.08
C HIS A 147 9.52 -5.26 21.00
N ASN A 148 8.86 -6.43 20.89
CA ASN A 148 9.15 -7.62 21.70
C ASN A 148 9.33 -7.34 23.21
N GLY A 149 8.48 -6.49 23.79
CA GLY A 149 8.52 -6.13 25.22
C GLY A 149 9.59 -5.10 25.60
N ARG A 150 10.47 -4.69 24.68
CA ARG A 150 11.45 -3.63 24.87
C ARG A 150 11.02 -2.33 24.19
N ILE A 151 11.62 -1.22 24.59
CA ILE A 151 11.41 0.11 23.99
C ILE A 151 12.69 0.50 23.27
N TYR A 152 12.54 0.84 21.99
CA TYR A 152 13.62 1.32 21.12
C TYR A 152 13.30 2.72 20.63
N GLN A 153 14.31 3.36 20.07
CA GLN A 153 14.13 4.55 19.24
C GLN A 153 14.03 4.12 17.77
N SER A 154 13.57 4.98 16.87
CA SER A 154 13.57 4.65 15.44
C SER A 154 13.65 5.86 14.53
N ILE A 155 14.31 5.68 13.39
CA ILE A 155 14.05 6.47 12.18
C ILE A 155 12.73 5.97 11.61
N PHE A 156 11.72 6.85 11.62
CA PHE A 156 10.35 6.56 11.24
C PHE A 156 10.05 7.18 9.86
N SER A 157 9.98 6.34 8.83
CA SER A 157 9.89 6.76 7.43
C SER A 157 8.56 6.34 6.80
N LEU A 158 7.89 7.29 6.15
CA LEU A 158 6.66 7.04 5.40
C LEU A 158 6.97 6.86 3.92
N ALA A 159 6.46 5.78 3.31
CA ALA A 159 6.54 5.57 1.88
C ALA A 159 5.16 5.64 1.22
N THR A 160 5.07 6.50 0.21
CA THR A 160 3.86 6.73 -0.57
C THR A 160 4.02 6.19 -1.99
N ASP A 161 2.93 5.96 -2.71
CA ASP A 161 2.96 5.65 -4.14
C ASP A 161 2.99 6.92 -5.01
N ASN A 162 2.93 6.76 -6.34
CA ASN A 162 2.86 7.86 -7.30
C ASN A 162 1.59 8.73 -7.22
N LYS A 163 0.54 8.27 -6.54
CA LYS A 163 -0.69 9.04 -6.26
C LYS A 163 -0.59 9.83 -4.96
N GLY A 164 0.49 9.63 -4.19
CA GLY A 164 0.67 10.23 -2.87
C GLY A 164 0.00 9.45 -1.75
N GLU A 165 -0.56 8.26 -2.03
CA GLU A 165 -1.21 7.44 -1.01
C GLU A 165 -0.18 6.76 -0.11
N LEU A 166 -0.41 6.79 1.20
CA LEU A 166 0.49 6.18 2.18
C LEU A 166 0.37 4.66 2.13
N CYS A 167 1.45 4.00 1.68
CA CYS A 167 1.49 2.55 1.46
C CYS A 167 2.21 1.80 2.56
N TYR A 168 3.32 2.33 3.05
CA TYR A 168 4.16 1.63 4.03
C TYR A 168 4.74 2.56 5.09
N LEU A 169 4.90 1.98 6.28
CA LEU A 169 5.77 2.49 7.33
C LEU A 169 7.06 1.66 7.32
N HIS A 170 8.19 2.32 7.05
CA HIS A 170 9.52 1.76 7.22
C HIS A 170 10.15 2.28 8.52
N ARG A 171 10.71 1.38 9.33
CA ARG A 171 11.39 1.73 10.58
C ARG A 171 12.79 1.13 10.61
N THR A 172 13.77 1.97 10.87
CA THR A 172 15.11 1.55 11.30
C THR A 172 15.15 1.71 12.82
N TYR A 173 15.21 0.60 13.56
CA TYR A 173 15.27 0.64 15.02
C TYR A 173 16.67 0.95 15.51
N LEU A 174 16.73 1.77 16.56
CA LEU A 174 17.95 2.25 17.17
C LEU A 174 17.99 1.92 18.66
N ASP A 175 19.19 1.65 19.15
CA ASP A 175 19.54 1.60 20.56
C ASP A 175 20.59 2.69 20.82
N GLY A 176 20.12 3.85 21.30
CA GLY A 176 20.90 5.08 21.32
C GLY A 176 21.27 5.54 19.91
N ASP A 177 22.56 5.80 19.69
CA ASP A 177 23.14 6.25 18.42
C ASP A 177 23.64 5.10 17.54
N LYS A 178 23.19 3.88 17.82
CA LYS A 178 23.52 2.66 17.08
C LYS A 178 22.26 2.00 16.55
N LYS A 179 22.41 1.26 15.46
CA LYS A 179 21.36 0.38 14.97
C LYS A 179 21.14 -0.75 15.97
N ALA A 180 19.89 -1.02 16.33
CA ALA A 180 19.57 -2.04 17.33
C ALA A 180 20.00 -3.43 16.84
N SER A 181 20.96 -4.08 17.50
CA SER A 181 21.49 -5.40 17.14
C SER A 181 20.56 -6.56 17.51
N ASP A 182 19.88 -6.43 18.65
CA ASP A 182 19.15 -7.50 19.34
C ASP A 182 17.75 -7.80 18.76
N MET A 183 17.47 -7.34 17.54
CA MET A 183 16.14 -7.43 16.90
C MET A 183 15.98 -8.66 15.99
N GLY A 184 17.01 -9.52 15.88
CA GLY A 184 17.10 -10.58 14.87
C GLY A 184 17.08 -10.02 13.43
N ASP A 185 16.60 -10.80 12.45
CA ASP A 185 16.41 -10.36 11.04
C ASP A 185 15.45 -9.16 10.88
N GLY A 186 14.82 -8.69 11.96
CA GLY A 186 13.79 -7.64 11.98
C GLY A 186 14.28 -6.21 12.25
N GLN A 187 15.59 -5.92 12.17
CA GLN A 187 16.15 -4.58 12.44
C GLN A 187 15.55 -3.48 11.55
N LYS A 188 15.13 -3.83 10.33
CA LYS A 188 14.32 -3.00 9.43
C LYS A 188 12.92 -3.61 9.36
N ARG A 189 11.89 -2.87 9.80
CA ARG A 189 10.50 -3.32 9.63
C ARG A 189 9.76 -2.47 8.62
N LEU A 190 9.41 -3.10 7.51
CA LEU A 190 8.42 -2.63 6.57
C LEU A 190 7.04 -3.11 7.02
N ARG A 191 6.11 -2.18 7.22
CA ARG A 191 4.72 -2.48 7.59
C ARG A 191 3.77 -1.91 6.54
N SER A 192 2.97 -2.77 5.93
CA SER A 192 1.90 -2.39 5.01
C SER A 192 0.81 -1.58 5.74
N LEU A 193 0.33 -0.53 5.09
CA LEU A 193 -0.72 0.38 5.57
C LEU A 193 -1.93 0.44 4.61
N GLN A 194 -1.92 -0.43 3.61
CA GLN A 194 -2.96 -0.59 2.59
C GLN A 194 -3.33 -2.06 2.50
N GLU A 195 -4.52 -2.33 1.95
CA GLU A 195 -4.94 -3.69 1.59
C GLU A 195 -4.03 -4.25 0.47
N GLN A 196 -3.82 -5.56 0.46
CA GLN A 196 -2.93 -6.20 -0.52
C GLN A 196 -3.36 -5.90 -1.96
N THR A 197 -4.67 -5.92 -2.24
CA THR A 197 -5.23 -5.59 -3.56
C THR A 197 -4.86 -4.19 -4.04
N TYR A 198 -4.72 -3.23 -3.12
CA TYR A 198 -4.22 -1.90 -3.48
C TYR A 198 -2.73 -1.95 -3.79
N LEU A 199 -1.95 -2.61 -2.93
CA LEU A 199 -0.49 -2.69 -3.03
C LEU A 199 0.00 -3.43 -4.29
N ASP A 200 -0.77 -4.40 -4.78
CA ASP A 200 -0.47 -5.12 -6.03
C ASP A 200 -0.43 -4.17 -7.25
N HIS A 201 -1.22 -3.10 -7.20
CA HIS A 201 -1.31 -2.07 -8.24
C HIS A 201 -0.57 -0.77 -7.90
N ALA A 202 -0.02 -0.65 -6.70
CA ALA A 202 0.73 0.53 -6.28
C ALA A 202 2.05 0.63 -7.07
N GLN A 203 2.35 1.83 -7.56
CA GLN A 203 3.53 2.10 -8.37
C GLN A 203 4.40 3.17 -7.74
N SER A 204 5.71 3.10 -7.99
CA SER A 204 6.67 4.10 -7.51
C SER A 204 6.57 4.35 -6.00
N ILE A 205 6.53 3.26 -5.24
CA ILE A 205 6.60 3.30 -3.78
C ILE A 205 7.99 3.82 -3.40
N ALA A 206 8.01 4.92 -2.66
CA ALA A 206 9.26 5.52 -2.19
C ALA A 206 9.04 6.37 -0.93
N VAL A 207 10.08 6.45 -0.11
CA VAL A 207 10.24 7.50 0.92
C VAL A 207 10.78 8.74 0.21
N ARG A 208 9.90 9.73 0.02
CA ARG A 208 10.20 10.99 -0.67
C ARG A 208 10.84 11.98 0.32
N MET A 209 12.13 11.79 0.56
CA MET A 209 12.88 12.50 1.62
C MET A 209 13.22 13.96 1.31
N PHE A 210 13.09 14.35 0.05
CA PHE A 210 13.43 15.67 -0.50
C PHE A 210 12.42 16.04 -1.60
N PRO A 211 12.26 17.33 -1.96
CA PRO A 211 11.36 17.74 -3.03
C PRO A 211 11.79 17.20 -4.39
N VAL A 212 10.83 17.09 -5.31
CA VAL A 212 11.10 16.76 -6.72
C VAL A 212 11.98 17.85 -7.34
N ALA A 213 12.95 17.45 -8.15
CA ALA A 213 13.82 18.34 -8.91
C ALA A 213 14.01 17.80 -10.34
N SER A 214 14.52 18.62 -11.26
CA SER A 214 14.77 18.21 -12.65
C SER A 214 15.73 17.03 -12.76
N THR A 215 16.67 16.93 -11.82
CA THR A 215 17.51 15.76 -11.60
C THR A 215 17.11 15.11 -10.28
N LEU A 216 16.70 13.85 -10.31
CA LEU A 216 16.26 13.10 -9.14
C LEU A 216 17.06 11.80 -9.02
N GLY A 217 17.55 11.55 -7.81
CA GLY A 217 18.17 10.29 -7.42
C GLY A 217 17.15 9.31 -6.82
N ILE A 218 17.38 8.01 -7.01
CA ILE A 218 16.75 6.96 -6.21
C ILE A 218 17.82 5.95 -5.74
N ALA A 219 17.62 5.38 -4.56
CA ALA A 219 18.42 4.26 -4.04
C ALA A 219 17.53 3.26 -3.30
N GLU A 220 18.03 2.06 -3.03
CA GLU A 220 17.26 1.04 -2.30
C GLU A 220 17.00 1.45 -0.85
N GLY A 221 18.07 1.70 -0.08
CA GLY A 221 17.99 2.04 1.34
C GLY A 221 17.86 3.53 1.65
N VAL A 222 17.33 3.86 2.83
CA VAL A 222 17.32 5.24 3.38
C VAL A 222 18.75 5.75 3.58
N GLU A 223 19.63 4.95 4.18
CA GLU A 223 21.05 5.29 4.40
C GLU A 223 21.79 5.51 3.07
N THR A 224 21.61 4.60 2.11
CA THR A 224 22.15 4.69 0.74
C THR A 224 21.69 5.97 0.04
N ALA A 225 20.39 6.26 0.08
CA ALA A 225 19.81 7.44 -0.56
C ALA A 225 20.33 8.75 0.06
N LEU A 226 20.44 8.82 1.39
CA LEU A 226 21.01 9.99 2.07
C LEU A 226 22.51 10.16 1.76
N SER A 227 23.25 9.06 1.67
CA SER A 227 24.67 9.08 1.31
C SER A 227 24.87 9.57 -0.12
N ALA A 228 24.08 9.08 -1.07
CA ALA A 228 24.09 9.53 -2.44
C ALA A 228 23.67 11.02 -2.58
N HIS A 229 22.66 11.45 -1.82
CA HIS A 229 22.28 12.87 -1.76
C HIS A 229 23.45 13.75 -1.29
N GLN A 230 24.18 13.32 -0.26
CA GLN A 230 25.32 14.05 0.26
C GLN A 230 26.49 14.10 -0.73
N LEU A 231 26.82 12.98 -1.37
CA LEU A 231 27.95 12.86 -2.30
C LEU A 231 27.72 13.60 -3.60
N TYR A 232 26.50 13.55 -4.15
CA TYR A 232 26.21 14.06 -5.49
C TYR A 232 25.39 15.35 -5.52
N HIS A 233 24.93 15.82 -4.36
CA HIS A 233 24.10 17.03 -4.24
C HIS A 233 22.82 16.96 -5.10
N VAL A 234 22.28 15.77 -5.28
CA VAL A 234 21.02 15.50 -5.99
C VAL A 234 19.98 15.05 -4.96
N ASN A 235 18.74 15.54 -5.08
CA ASN A 235 17.65 15.07 -4.23
C ASN A 235 17.42 13.58 -4.46
N THR A 236 17.53 12.76 -3.42
CA THR A 236 17.50 11.30 -3.57
C THR A 236 16.43 10.66 -2.70
N TRP A 237 15.59 9.82 -3.29
CA TRP A 237 14.54 9.08 -2.59
C TRP A 237 14.95 7.63 -2.31
N ALA A 238 14.36 7.03 -1.27
CA ALA A 238 14.59 5.62 -0.97
C ALA A 238 13.41 4.76 -1.43
N THR A 239 13.66 3.73 -2.22
CA THR A 239 12.61 2.81 -2.73
C THR A 239 12.34 1.65 -1.76
N LEU A 240 13.10 1.51 -0.68
CA LEU A 240 13.01 0.52 0.39
C LEU A 240 13.43 -0.91 0.06
N ASN A 241 13.24 -1.36 -1.18
CA ASN A 241 13.75 -2.64 -1.68
C ASN A 241 13.88 -2.61 -3.21
N SER A 242 14.62 -3.59 -3.73
CA SER A 242 14.82 -3.82 -5.18
C SER A 242 13.51 -4.03 -5.96
N GLY A 243 12.51 -4.70 -5.37
CA GLY A 243 11.20 -4.92 -6.00
C GLY A 243 10.42 -3.62 -6.26
N PHE A 244 10.45 -2.68 -5.31
CA PHE A 244 9.86 -1.35 -5.47
C PHE A 244 10.69 -0.47 -6.42
N MET A 245 12.02 -0.60 -6.41
CA MET A 245 12.90 0.10 -7.35
C MET A 245 12.54 -0.22 -8.81
N LYS A 246 12.38 -1.50 -9.16
CA LYS A 246 11.97 -1.95 -10.51
C LYS A 246 10.69 -1.28 -11.02
N LYS A 247 9.72 -1.13 -10.11
CA LYS A 247 8.40 -0.53 -10.38
C LYS A 247 8.41 1.00 -10.31
N PHE A 248 9.54 1.64 -10.03
CA PHE A 248 9.62 3.10 -9.92
C PHE A 248 9.46 3.77 -11.28
N ARG A 249 8.66 4.83 -11.31
CA ARG A 249 8.52 5.75 -12.44
C ARG A 249 8.76 7.16 -11.94
N ALA A 250 9.62 7.87 -12.64
CA ALA A 250 9.96 9.24 -12.31
C ALA A 250 8.70 10.13 -12.35
N PRO A 251 8.49 11.00 -11.35
CA PRO A 251 7.38 11.95 -11.35
C PRO A 251 7.57 13.02 -12.44
N ALA A 252 6.49 13.76 -12.72
CA ALA A 252 6.52 14.87 -13.66
C ALA A 252 7.59 15.91 -13.27
N GLY A 253 8.22 16.52 -14.28
CA GLY A 253 9.30 17.49 -14.15
C GLY A 253 10.71 16.88 -14.04
N VAL A 254 10.84 15.56 -13.80
CA VAL A 254 12.15 14.90 -13.75
C VAL A 254 12.63 14.60 -15.17
N LYS A 255 13.73 15.23 -15.54
CA LYS A 255 14.41 15.06 -16.84
C LYS A 255 15.60 14.11 -16.75
N HIS A 256 16.29 14.08 -15.62
CA HIS A 256 17.41 13.18 -15.38
C HIS A 256 17.16 12.32 -14.14
N LEU A 257 16.96 11.02 -14.34
CA LEU A 257 16.88 10.06 -13.24
C LEU A 257 18.27 9.45 -13.00
N ILE A 258 18.74 9.49 -11.76
CA ILE A 258 19.96 8.80 -11.33
C ILE A 258 19.55 7.63 -10.41
N ILE A 259 19.97 6.42 -10.74
CA ILE A 259 19.70 5.23 -9.96
C ILE A 259 21.01 4.81 -9.29
N PHE A 260 21.05 4.93 -7.97
CA PHE A 260 22.17 4.51 -7.13
C PHE A 260 21.93 3.06 -6.71
N ALA A 261 22.62 2.14 -7.37
CA ALA A 261 22.45 0.70 -7.19
C ALA A 261 23.47 0.15 -6.18
N ASP A 262 23.02 -0.80 -5.36
CA ASP A 262 23.87 -1.54 -4.43
C ASP A 262 24.65 -2.62 -5.20
N MET A 263 25.89 -2.90 -4.76
CA MET A 263 26.76 -3.93 -5.34
C MET A 263 26.55 -5.28 -4.65
N ASP A 264 25.54 -6.03 -5.11
CA ASP A 264 25.24 -7.37 -4.63
C ASP A 264 26.04 -8.45 -5.38
N LYS A 265 27.32 -8.61 -5.06
CA LYS A 265 28.25 -9.52 -5.78
C LYS A 265 27.76 -10.96 -5.95
N HIS A 266 26.91 -11.45 -5.06
CA HIS A 266 26.43 -12.84 -5.07
C HIS A 266 25.05 -13.03 -5.72
N SER A 267 24.25 -11.97 -5.86
CA SER A 267 22.86 -12.08 -6.36
C SER A 267 22.55 -11.18 -7.55
N ALA A 268 23.40 -10.18 -7.82
CA ALA A 268 23.19 -9.13 -8.82
C ALA A 268 21.86 -8.36 -8.67
N THR A 269 21.23 -8.40 -7.48
CA THR A 269 19.88 -7.89 -7.25
C THR A 269 19.79 -6.38 -7.47
N GLY A 270 20.70 -5.60 -6.90
CA GLY A 270 20.79 -4.15 -7.06
C GLY A 270 20.93 -3.73 -8.52
N HIS A 271 21.90 -4.29 -9.26
CA HIS A 271 22.05 -4.02 -10.70
C HIS A 271 20.81 -4.41 -11.48
N ALA A 272 20.29 -5.63 -11.31
CA ALA A 272 19.11 -6.09 -12.03
C ALA A 272 17.92 -5.14 -11.84
N ALA A 273 17.67 -4.70 -10.60
CA ALA A 273 16.61 -3.75 -10.30
C ALA A 273 16.85 -2.36 -10.93
N ALA A 274 18.09 -1.88 -10.89
CA ALA A 274 18.44 -0.58 -11.44
C ALA A 274 18.33 -0.53 -12.97
N PHE A 275 18.82 -1.55 -13.67
CA PHE A 275 18.72 -1.64 -15.13
C PHE A 275 17.27 -1.82 -15.59
N GLU A 276 16.47 -2.62 -14.88
CA GLU A 276 15.04 -2.77 -15.16
C GLU A 276 14.28 -1.45 -14.96
N CYS A 277 14.55 -0.74 -13.86
CA CYS A 277 13.99 0.58 -13.58
C CYS A 277 14.39 1.61 -14.66
N ALA A 278 15.67 1.61 -15.06
CA ALA A 278 16.16 2.51 -16.11
C ALA A 278 15.46 2.25 -17.44
N HIS A 279 15.44 0.99 -17.89
CA HIS A 279 14.76 0.59 -19.11
C HIS A 279 13.30 1.03 -19.11
N ALA A 280 12.59 0.78 -18.02
CA ALA A 280 11.17 1.08 -17.95
C ALA A 280 10.87 2.60 -17.88
N ASN A 281 11.75 3.41 -17.31
CA ASN A 281 11.63 4.88 -17.34
C ASN A 281 11.96 5.47 -18.72
N LEU A 282 12.92 4.89 -19.45
CA LEU A 282 13.25 5.29 -20.82
C LEU A 282 12.11 5.01 -21.80
N LEU A 283 11.30 3.97 -21.57
CA LEU A 283 10.15 3.63 -22.42
C LEU A 283 8.84 4.28 -21.98
N ALA A 284 8.74 4.75 -20.73
CA ALA A 284 7.51 5.34 -20.22
C ALA A 284 7.22 6.70 -20.89
N LYS A 285 5.93 7.06 -20.97
CA LYS A 285 5.51 8.41 -21.35
C LYS A 285 5.67 9.34 -20.14
N ASN A 286 6.85 9.94 -20.01
CA ASN A 286 7.27 10.86 -18.94
C ASN A 286 8.30 11.86 -19.48
N ASP A 287 8.71 12.80 -18.63
CA ASP A 287 9.62 13.90 -18.96
C ASP A 287 11.11 13.52 -18.99
N ILE A 288 11.43 12.25 -18.78
CA ILE A 288 12.82 11.77 -18.75
C ILE A 288 13.49 12.02 -20.09
N GLU A 289 14.68 12.59 -20.07
CA GLU A 289 15.59 12.78 -21.19
C GLU A 289 16.83 11.89 -21.03
N LYS A 290 17.26 11.64 -19.78
CA LYS A 290 18.44 10.86 -19.44
C LYS A 290 18.19 9.98 -18.22
N VAL A 291 18.74 8.76 -18.23
CA VAL A 291 18.88 7.93 -17.03
C VAL A 291 20.34 7.58 -16.83
N THR A 292 20.86 7.77 -15.62
CA THR A 292 22.21 7.32 -15.23
C THR A 292 22.09 6.29 -14.12
N ILE A 293 22.78 5.18 -14.25
CA ILE A 293 22.92 4.18 -13.18
C ILE A 293 24.34 4.33 -12.62
N ARG A 294 24.47 4.43 -11.31
CA ARG A 294 25.75 4.50 -10.59
C ARG A 294 25.83 3.42 -9.53
N TRP A 295 27.01 2.83 -9.36
CA TRP A 295 27.25 1.83 -8.31
C TRP A 295 28.72 1.86 -7.87
N PRO A 296 29.03 1.66 -6.57
CA PRO A 296 30.39 1.45 -6.11
C PRO A 296 30.90 0.07 -6.54
N ASP A 297 32.23 -0.12 -6.57
CA ASP A 297 32.83 -1.43 -6.82
C ASP A 297 32.52 -2.43 -5.67
N ASN A 298 32.16 -1.93 -4.48
CA ASN A 298 31.81 -2.72 -3.29
C ASN A 298 30.66 -2.09 -2.49
N GLY A 299 29.78 -2.94 -1.93
CA GLY A 299 28.78 -2.52 -0.95
C GLY A 299 27.74 -1.54 -1.50
N ASP A 300 27.31 -0.60 -0.68
CA ASP A 300 26.37 0.46 -1.03
C ASP A 300 26.99 1.88 -1.00
N PHE A 301 26.19 2.91 -1.31
CA PHE A 301 26.67 4.30 -1.27
C PHE A 301 26.98 4.82 0.14
N ASN A 302 26.49 4.17 1.20
CA ASN A 302 26.90 4.49 2.56
C ASN A 302 28.27 3.91 2.88
N ASP A 303 28.56 2.68 2.44
CA ASP A 303 29.91 2.11 2.53
C ASP A 303 30.93 2.98 1.76
N LEU A 304 30.58 3.40 0.53
CA LEU A 304 31.36 4.35 -0.26
C LEU A 304 31.63 5.66 0.50
N LEU A 305 30.62 6.22 1.16
CA LEU A 305 30.74 7.48 1.89
C LEU A 305 31.70 7.37 3.08
N ILE A 306 31.70 6.23 3.78
CA ILE A 306 32.51 6.03 4.99
C ILE A 306 33.95 5.62 4.64
N HIS A 307 34.12 4.73 3.66
CA HIS A 307 35.39 4.06 3.40
C HIS A 307 36.10 4.59 2.15
N GLY A 308 35.38 5.28 1.26
CA GLY A 308 35.86 5.58 -0.08
C GLY A 308 35.90 4.34 -0.97
N ASP A 309 35.55 4.50 -2.25
CA ASP A 309 35.59 3.43 -3.25
C ASP A 309 35.55 4.05 -4.66
N GLN A 310 35.83 3.25 -5.67
CA GLN A 310 35.59 3.62 -7.06
C GLN A 310 34.10 3.50 -7.39
N VAL A 311 33.58 4.47 -8.15
CA VAL A 311 32.21 4.46 -8.63
C VAL A 311 32.20 4.25 -10.13
N ARG A 312 31.39 3.31 -10.58
CA ARG A 312 31.07 3.11 -11.99
C ARG A 312 29.78 3.81 -12.34
N GLU A 313 29.67 4.24 -13.60
CA GLU A 313 28.43 4.78 -14.11
C GLU A 313 28.14 4.31 -15.53
N MET A 314 26.85 4.25 -15.84
CA MET A 314 26.34 4.00 -17.18
C MET A 314 25.18 4.97 -17.45
N SER A 315 25.23 5.67 -18.57
CA SER A 315 24.21 6.66 -18.94
C SER A 315 23.48 6.28 -20.23
N TYR A 316 22.18 6.52 -20.24
CA TYR A 316 21.29 6.27 -21.36
C TYR A 316 20.47 7.51 -21.68
N MET A 317 20.34 7.83 -22.96
CA MET A 317 19.49 8.91 -23.43
C MET A 317 18.16 8.34 -23.91
N LYS A 318 17.06 9.02 -23.58
CA LYS A 318 15.75 8.66 -24.11
C LYS A 318 15.70 9.00 -25.59
N LYS A 319 15.23 8.05 -26.42
CA LYS A 319 15.01 8.32 -27.83
C LYS A 319 13.87 9.34 -27.96
N VAL A 320 14.16 10.48 -28.60
CA VAL A 320 13.12 11.41 -29.03
C VAL A 320 12.34 10.71 -30.14
N ALA A 321 11.02 10.63 -30.01
CA ALA A 321 10.17 10.14 -31.10
C ALA A 321 10.35 11.10 -32.28
N ALA A 322 10.77 10.57 -33.43
CA ALA A 322 10.92 11.32 -34.68
C ALA A 322 9.57 11.84 -35.18
#